data_AF-A0A7K8HWB5-F1
#
_entry.id   AF-A0A7K8HWB5-F1
#
_cell.length_a   1.000
_cell.length_b   1.000
_cell.length_c   1.000
_cell.angle_alpha   90.00
_cell.angle_beta   90.00
_cell.angle_gamma   90.00
#
_symmetry.space_group_name_H-M   'P 1'
#
loop_
_entity.id
_entity.type
_entity.pdbx_description
1 polymer ?
#
loop_
_entity_poly.entity_id
_entity_poly.type
_entity_poly.pdbx_seq_one_letter_code
_entity_poly.pdbx_strand_id
1 'polypeptide(L)'
;GVLDRFSQIQPKLIFSVEAVIYNGKEHNHLEKLLRVVKGLPDLKKVVVIPYVSSRETIDISKIPNSVFLEDFLATGKGDQAPQLEFEQLPFSHPLFIMYSSGTTGAPKCMVHSAG
;
A
#
# COMPACT_ATOMS: atom_id res chain seq x y z
N GLY A 1 -12.44 -6.01 -6.95
CA GLY A 1 -11.74 -4.71 -6.83
C GLY A 1 -10.45 -4.85 -6.03
N VAL A 2 -9.85 -3.74 -5.56
CA VAL A 2 -8.65 -3.78 -4.69
C VAL A 2 -8.98 -4.39 -3.34
N LEU A 3 -10.12 -4.02 -2.74
CA LEU A 3 -10.57 -4.55 -1.47
C LEU A 3 -10.70 -6.09 -1.50
N ASP A 4 -11.38 -6.67 -2.49
CA ASP A 4 -11.53 -8.14 -2.61
C ASP A 4 -10.19 -8.90 -2.70
N ARG A 5 -9.14 -8.24 -3.19
CA ARG A 5 -7.79 -8.82 -3.22
C ARG A 5 -7.18 -8.76 -1.83
N PHE A 6 -7.14 -7.57 -1.22
CA PHE A 6 -6.53 -7.36 0.08
C PHE A 6 -7.26 -8.05 1.23
N SER A 7 -8.58 -8.25 1.14
CA SER A 7 -9.32 -9.03 2.15
C SER A 7 -8.87 -10.49 2.23
N GLN A 8 -8.24 -11.05 1.18
CA GLN A 8 -7.70 -12.42 1.20
C GLN A 8 -6.38 -12.52 1.97
N ILE A 9 -5.59 -11.45 2.00
CA ILE A 9 -4.21 -11.46 2.56
C ILE A 9 -4.04 -10.55 3.79
N GLN A 10 -5.04 -9.72 4.09
CA GLN A 10 -5.11 -8.84 5.26
C GLN A 10 -3.80 -8.06 5.54
N PRO A 11 -3.39 -7.16 4.63
CA PRO A 11 -2.13 -6.44 4.77
C PRO A 11 -2.15 -5.53 6.01
N LYS A 12 -1.00 -5.40 6.67
CA LYS A 12 -0.84 -4.51 7.84
C LYS A 12 -0.39 -3.10 7.44
N LEU A 13 0.19 -2.93 6.26
CA LEU A 13 0.69 -1.67 5.72
C LEU A 13 0.29 -1.54 4.24
N ILE A 14 -0.17 -0.36 3.84
CA ILE A 14 -0.47 -0.03 2.45
C ILE A 14 0.28 1.25 2.05
N PHE A 15 0.88 1.23 0.87
CA PHE A 15 1.39 2.42 0.19
C PHE A 15 0.45 2.81 -0.95
N SER A 16 0.17 4.10 -1.10
CA SER A 16 -0.69 4.60 -2.18
C SER A 16 -0.34 6.04 -2.54
N VAL A 17 -0.61 6.42 -3.79
CA VAL A 17 -0.58 7.83 -4.22
C VAL A 17 -1.95 8.47 -4.04
N GLU A 18 -2.00 9.78 -3.86
CA GLU A 18 -3.25 10.54 -3.78
C GLU A 18 -4.00 10.60 -5.12
N ALA A 19 -3.25 10.64 -6.22
CA ALA A 19 -3.78 10.74 -7.57
C ALA A 19 -2.76 10.24 -8.60
N VAL A 20 -3.21 10.09 -9.85
CA VAL A 20 -2.33 9.89 -11.02
C VAL A 20 -2.83 10.72 -12.19
N ILE A 21 -1.94 11.10 -13.10
CA ILE A 21 -2.33 11.66 -14.40
C ILE A 21 -2.33 10.52 -15.43
N TYR A 22 -3.49 10.27 -16.03
CA TYR A 22 -3.62 9.30 -17.12
C TYR A 22 -4.47 9.87 -18.23
N ASN A 23 -3.95 9.80 -19.47
CA ASN A 23 -4.57 10.37 -20.66
C ASN A 23 -4.92 11.86 -20.50
N GLY A 24 -3.98 12.64 -19.95
CA GLY A 24 -4.14 14.08 -19.70
C GLY A 24 -5.17 14.45 -18.64
N LYS A 25 -5.75 13.48 -17.93
CA LYS A 25 -6.74 13.70 -16.86
C LYS A 25 -6.17 13.25 -15.52
N GLU A 26 -6.46 14.03 -14.48
CA GLU A 26 -6.18 13.64 -13.11
C GLU A 26 -7.23 12.63 -12.62
N HIS A 27 -6.77 11.55 -11.99
CA HIS A 27 -7.60 10.53 -11.37
C HIS A 27 -7.32 10.50 -9.88
N ASN A 28 -8.21 11.08 -9.08
CA ASN A 28 -8.11 11.06 -7.62
C ASN A 28 -8.29 9.63 -7.08
N HIS A 29 -7.42 9.23 -6.16
CA HIS A 29 -7.41 7.92 -5.51
C HIS A 29 -7.80 7.95 -4.04
N LEU A 30 -7.84 9.11 -3.37
CA LEU A 30 -8.11 9.22 -1.92
C LEU A 30 -9.48 8.65 -1.54
N GLU A 31 -10.52 8.90 -2.33
CA GLU A 31 -11.84 8.31 -2.06
C GLU A 31 -11.84 6.78 -2.19
N LYS A 32 -11.12 6.26 -3.19
CA LYS A 32 -10.98 4.81 -3.40
C LYS A 32 -10.18 4.19 -2.25
N LEU A 33 -9.10 4.86 -1.84
CA LEU A 33 -8.25 4.45 -0.74
C LEU A 33 -9.03 4.40 0.58
N LEU A 34 -9.83 5.43 0.88
CA LEU A 34 -10.71 5.46 2.05
C LEU A 34 -11.66 4.26 2.11
N ARG A 35 -12.28 3.91 0.97
CA ARG A 35 -13.18 2.74 0.90
C ARG A 35 -12.44 1.43 1.15
N VAL A 36 -11.23 1.28 0.62
CA VAL A 36 -10.39 0.09 0.85
C VAL A 36 -9.98 0.00 2.32
N VAL A 37 -9.49 1.09 2.91
CA VAL A 37 -9.02 1.13 4.30
C VAL A 37 -10.14 0.78 5.27
N LYS A 38 -11.37 1.29 5.07
CA LYS A 38 -12.53 0.94 5.91
C LYS A 38 -12.90 -0.54 5.85
N GLY A 39 -12.57 -1.24 4.76
CA GLY A 39 -12.82 -2.66 4.59
C GLY A 39 -11.72 -3.58 5.15
N LEU A 40 -10.63 -3.03 5.69
CA LEU A 40 -9.48 -3.77 6.21
C LEU A 40 -9.28 -3.48 7.71
N PRO A 41 -10.05 -4.14 8.60
CA PRO A 41 -10.01 -3.84 10.05
C PRO A 41 -8.65 -4.10 10.69
N ASP A 42 -7.84 -4.94 10.07
CA ASP A 42 -6.52 -5.35 10.54
C ASP A 42 -5.37 -4.41 10.12
N LEU A 43 -5.65 -3.45 9.24
CA LEU A 43 -4.67 -2.54 8.69
C LEU A 43 -4.13 -1.59 9.77
N LYS A 44 -2.81 -1.50 9.90
CA LYS A 44 -2.16 -0.73 10.96
C LYS A 44 -1.63 0.62 10.49
N LYS A 45 -1.29 0.75 9.21
CA LYS A 45 -0.74 1.99 8.66
C LYS A 45 -1.07 2.14 7.18
N VAL A 46 -1.33 3.38 6.78
CA VAL A 46 -1.42 3.79 5.38
C VAL A 46 -0.35 4.85 5.13
N VAL A 47 0.45 4.69 4.09
CA VAL A 47 1.45 5.67 3.69
C VAL A 47 1.03 6.27 2.36
N VAL A 48 0.73 7.57 2.38
CA VAL A 48 0.31 8.33 1.21
C VAL A 48 1.51 9.05 0.63
N ILE A 49 1.69 8.90 -0.68
CA ILE A 49 2.81 9.46 -1.44
C ILE A 49 2.24 10.60 -2.29
N PRO A 50 2.56 11.88 -1.98
CA PRO A 50 2.23 12.99 -2.86
C PRO A 50 2.87 12.79 -4.24
N TYR A 51 2.06 12.71 -5.30
CA TYR A 51 2.51 12.37 -6.64
C TYR A 51 2.16 13.42 -7.69
N VAL A 52 0.93 13.93 -7.67
CA VAL A 52 0.42 14.96 -8.60
C VAL A 52 0.35 16.33 -7.92
N SER A 53 -0.19 16.37 -6.70
CA SER A 53 -0.36 17.58 -5.90
C SER A 53 0.77 17.72 -4.88
N SER A 54 1.03 18.96 -4.42
CA SER A 54 1.95 19.16 -3.31
C SER A 54 1.34 18.63 -2.01
N ARG A 55 2.19 18.20 -1.09
CA ARG A 55 1.77 17.61 0.20
C ARG A 55 0.77 18.51 0.94
N GLU A 56 0.98 19.81 0.89
CA GLU A 56 0.22 20.83 1.64
C GLU A 56 -1.24 20.92 1.20
N THR A 57 -1.57 20.49 -0.02
CA THR A 57 -2.93 20.55 -0.56
C THR A 57 -3.69 19.23 -0.43
N ILE A 58 -3.04 18.16 0.04
CA ILE A 58 -3.61 16.82 0.15
C ILE A 58 -4.21 16.63 1.55
N ASP A 59 -5.53 16.43 1.62
CA ASP A 59 -6.22 16.08 2.87
C ASP A 59 -6.29 14.55 3.07
N ILE A 60 -5.44 14.04 3.97
CA ILE A 60 -5.48 12.62 4.40
C ILE A 60 -6.22 12.41 5.71
N SER A 61 -6.76 13.45 6.35
CA SER A 61 -7.38 13.36 7.69
C SER A 61 -8.53 12.37 7.77
N LYS A 62 -9.22 12.15 6.64
CA LYS A 62 -10.33 11.19 6.53
C LYS A 62 -9.88 9.74 6.40
N ILE A 63 -8.61 9.48 6.12
CA ILE A 63 -8.04 8.14 5.91
C ILE A 63 -7.47 7.64 7.25
N PRO A 64 -8.06 6.61 7.88
CA PRO A 64 -7.57 6.09 9.14
C PRO A 64 -6.10 5.63 9.06
N ASN A 65 -5.33 5.91 10.11
CA ASN A 65 -3.93 5.48 10.25
C ASN A 65 -3.00 5.95 9.12
N SER A 66 -3.35 7.02 8.40
CA SER A 66 -2.54 7.55 7.30
C SER A 66 -1.45 8.51 7.76
N VAL A 67 -0.30 8.44 7.11
CA VAL A 67 0.79 9.41 7.19
C VAL A 67 1.32 9.71 5.79
N PHE A 68 2.02 10.82 5.61
CA PHE A 68 2.76 11.06 4.37
C PHE A 68 4.05 10.23 4.34
N LEU A 69 4.54 9.94 3.13
CA LEU A 69 5.79 9.20 2.93
C LEU A 69 6.97 9.83 3.67
N GLU A 70 7.09 11.16 3.65
CA GLU A 70 8.19 11.86 4.33
C GLU A 70 8.18 11.62 5.84
N ASP A 71 7.00 11.72 6.48
CA ASP A 71 6.86 11.46 7.92
C ASP A 71 7.17 10.00 8.25
N PHE A 72 6.74 9.07 7.38
CA PHE A 72 7.07 7.66 7.51
C PHE A 72 8.57 7.42 7.44
N LEU A 73 9.26 7.99 6.45
CA LEU A 73 10.71 7.87 6.29
C LEU A 73 11.49 8.53 7.43
N ALA A 74 10.96 9.60 8.02
CA ALA A 74 11.57 10.26 9.18
C ALA A 74 11.66 9.33 10.40
N THR A 75 10.75 8.34 10.53
CA THR A 75 10.80 7.36 11.62
C THR A 75 11.98 6.39 11.55
N GLY A 76 12.60 6.25 10.37
CA GLY A 76 13.74 5.37 10.13
C GLY A 76 15.09 6.10 10.11
N LYS A 77 15.18 7.32 10.64
CA LYS A 77 16.41 8.14 10.65
C LYS A 77 16.91 8.37 12.07
N GLY A 78 18.21 8.69 12.18
CA GLY A 78 18.89 9.07 13.43
C GLY A 78 19.55 7.90 14.15
N ASP A 79 20.20 8.18 15.27
CA ASP A 79 21.01 7.23 16.04
C ASP A 79 20.19 6.05 16.62
N GLN A 80 18.87 6.18 16.64
CA GLN A 80 17.93 5.14 17.09
C GLN A 80 17.39 4.26 15.94
N ALA A 81 17.71 4.59 14.68
CA ALA A 81 17.29 3.77 13.55
C ALA A 81 18.02 2.42 13.60
N PRO A 82 17.30 1.28 13.52
CA PRO A 82 17.96 -0.01 13.47
C PRO A 82 18.83 -0.10 12.21
N GLN A 83 19.94 -0.83 12.29
CA GLN A 83 20.72 -1.12 11.09
C GLN A 83 19.87 -1.93 10.11
N LEU A 84 20.03 -1.65 8.82
CA LEU A 84 19.33 -2.40 7.78
C LEU A 84 19.94 -3.80 7.69
N GLU A 85 19.17 -4.80 8.09
CA GLU A 85 19.54 -6.21 8.01
C GLU A 85 18.81 -6.87 6.83
N PHE A 86 19.57 -7.66 6.05
CA PHE A 86 19.03 -8.43 4.94
C PHE A 86 18.83 -9.88 5.39
N GLU A 87 17.58 -10.22 5.69
CA GLU A 87 17.19 -11.56 6.15
C GLU A 87 17.54 -12.63 5.12
N GLN A 88 18.25 -13.68 5.57
CA GLN A 88 18.61 -14.82 4.75
C GLN A 88 17.50 -15.87 4.83
N LEU A 89 16.77 -16.05 3.73
CA LEU A 89 15.56 -16.87 3.68
C LEU A 89 15.72 -18.04 2.70
N PRO A 90 14.97 -19.15 2.90
CA PRO A 90 15.01 -20.27 1.96
C PRO A 90 14.64 -19.85 0.54
N PHE A 91 15.12 -20.60 -0.47
CA PHE A 91 14.80 -20.38 -1.88
C PHE A 91 13.28 -20.27 -2.15
N SER A 92 12.49 -21.07 -1.43
CA SER A 92 11.02 -21.11 -1.53
C SER A 92 10.29 -20.02 -0.74
N HIS A 93 10.99 -19.09 -0.07
CA HIS A 93 10.35 -18.04 0.71
C HIS A 93 9.50 -17.12 -0.18
N PRO A 94 8.26 -16.79 0.21
CA PRO A 94 7.37 -15.95 -0.60
C PRO A 94 7.91 -14.52 -0.72
N LEU A 95 8.03 -14.02 -1.94
CA LEU A 95 8.50 -12.66 -2.21
C LEU A 95 7.34 -11.72 -2.54
N PHE A 96 6.46 -12.12 -3.46
CA PHE A 96 5.34 -11.28 -3.85
C PHE A 96 4.09 -12.09 -4.18
N ILE A 97 2.94 -11.43 -4.01
CA ILE A 97 1.63 -11.93 -4.39
C ILE A 97 1.16 -11.16 -5.63
N MET A 98 0.88 -11.87 -6.72
CA MET A 98 0.24 -11.31 -7.90
C MET A 98 -1.21 -11.79 -8.00
N TYR A 99 -2.10 -10.87 -8.33
CA TYR A 99 -3.49 -11.20 -8.60
C TYR A 99 -3.77 -11.24 -10.10
N SER A 100 -4.37 -12.33 -10.57
CA SER A 100 -4.95 -12.40 -11.91
C SER A 100 -6.47 -12.35 -11.86
N SER A 101 -7.05 -11.79 -12.92
CA SER A 101 -8.51 -11.87 -13.14
C SER A 101 -8.84 -13.31 -13.54
N GLY A 102 -9.49 -14.05 -12.64
CA GLY A 102 -10.06 -15.35 -12.98
C GLY A 102 -11.22 -15.20 -13.97
N THR A 103 -11.49 -16.25 -14.76
CA THR A 103 -12.66 -16.29 -15.64
C THR A 103 -13.97 -16.49 -14.88
N THR A 104 -13.91 -17.00 -13.64
CA THR A 104 -15.02 -17.15 -12.69
C THR A 104 -14.51 -17.01 -11.25
N GLY A 105 -15.34 -16.44 -10.36
CA GLY A 105 -15.05 -16.35 -8.92
C GLY A 105 -14.15 -15.18 -8.47
N ALA A 106 -13.70 -15.25 -7.21
CA ALA A 106 -12.82 -14.25 -6.61
C ALA A 106 -11.45 -14.18 -7.33
N PRO A 107 -10.73 -13.04 -7.29
CA PRO A 107 -9.41 -12.90 -7.90
C PRO A 107 -8.44 -13.98 -7.38
N LYS A 108 -7.68 -14.62 -8.29
CA LYS A 108 -6.70 -15.65 -7.92
C LYS A 108 -5.49 -15.00 -7.28
N CYS A 109 -5.14 -15.45 -6.08
CA CYS A 109 -3.99 -15.01 -5.30
C CYS A 109 -2.80 -15.95 -5.59
N MET A 110 -1.83 -15.51 -6.40
CA MET A 110 -0.67 -16.32 -6.79
C MET A 110 0.58 -15.85 -6.04
N VAL A 111 1.27 -16.77 -5.38
CA VAL A 111 2.47 -16.49 -4.60
C VAL A 111 3.70 -16.91 -5.39
N HIS A 112 4.70 -16.03 -5.47
CA HIS A 112 6.00 -16.30 -6.10
C HIS A 112 7.10 -16.30 -5.06
N SER A 113 8.05 -17.23 -5.18
CA SER A 113 9.24 -17.31 -4.34
C SER A 113 10.30 -16.28 -4.74
N ALA A 114 11.28 -16.05 -3.87
CA ALA A 114 12.40 -15.16 -4.12
C ALA A 114 13.51 -15.79 -5.00
N GLY A 115 13.65 -17.11 -4.97
CA GLY A 115 14.59 -17.87 -5.79
C GLY A 115 14.07 -18.26 -7.16
#